data_AF-A0A6M0RMB7-F1
#
_entry.id   AF-A0A6M0RMB7-F1
#
_cell.length_a   1.000
_cell.length_b   1.000
_cell.length_c   1.000
_cell.angle_alpha   90.00
_cell.angle_beta   90.00
_cell.angle_gamma   90.00
#
_symmetry.space_group_name_H-M   'P 1'
#
loop_
_entity.id
_entity.type
_entity.pdbx_description
1 polymer ?
#
loop_
_entity_poly.entity_id
_entity_poly.type
_entity_poly.pdbx_seq_one_letter_code
_entity_poly.pdbx_strand_id
1 'polypeptide(L)'
;MNSNKQGILTILVSGIFFGSVGFWLIPENIKGMIIGAVAGAGAAGGYIHHDKRLKQFGIKQQKAQNTYQRKLDNLTASAIQTEKAIEEIILTAKTYEIKINELQDIPRERLGQPKLNSHEIDSIRTRLVKLESKVDKTSTSQNNDTSDDIDYIKQALKGLELKINSISTVSTSSDSQAIIEVGEQAISEHEETLEDKTAQKVIEWFIAKNIEVENYYEPNPTIDTLLDRLSLYLGDNYSVLKKFHRRLRSSVGKRTRFDFRDYDSRAKSIHNQYLKKLKSSDYLSLGKLVKNKETSDFIIANSYDRPDIQGFFDGGWFERFIYYKVVELFDSEGVDYQYLRNPKIAYGEKDLSELDLFFLVNGQPLLIECKAGQHYHDDIEKFNNHAKRLSLAPQNAIFVVLDIEEAEADIRTHHWNITVADQNNFLVYIKRAIKIHKYSQSSIDYKNDNIDDDFFSEEENRKVTVSDDSLETFFRKNRLNLTPESRSAVFNKLIKLIEDSDKPFSFNDITKAIRDSMKKDHNLSREKVSETLHCLRYHDLFRDNQNKPVHNTSELIYSMASLKPKTFEKKVWSSMRKKS
;
A
#
# COMPACT_ATOMS: atom_id res chain seq x y z
N MET A 1 25.35 -37.55 78.07
CA MET A 1 26.05 -37.78 76.79
C MET A 1 25.21 -38.75 75.99
N ASN A 2 24.27 -38.22 75.21
CA ASN A 2 24.37 -38.00 73.76
C ASN A 2 24.23 -39.31 72.95
N SER A 3 23.25 -39.49 72.07
CA SER A 3 22.11 -38.64 71.72
C SER A 3 21.15 -39.43 70.84
N ASN A 4 19.90 -39.53 71.30
CA ASN A 4 18.66 -39.63 70.52
C ASN A 4 18.80 -39.35 69.01
N LYS A 5 18.43 -40.33 68.17
CA LYS A 5 17.65 -40.17 66.90
C LYS A 5 17.56 -41.42 66.00
N GLN A 6 17.58 -42.64 66.53
CA GLN A 6 17.33 -43.86 65.72
C GLN A 6 16.22 -44.79 66.23
N GLY A 7 15.47 -44.40 67.27
CA GLY A 7 14.47 -45.27 67.92
C GLY A 7 13.01 -45.11 67.48
N ILE A 8 12.66 -44.27 66.49
CA ILE A 8 11.24 -43.97 66.18
C ILE A 8 10.79 -44.43 64.77
N LEU A 9 11.70 -44.91 63.91
CA LEU A 9 11.33 -45.30 62.53
C LEU A 9 11.31 -46.82 62.26
N THR A 10 11.34 -47.65 63.31
CA THR A 10 11.41 -49.12 63.16
C THR A 10 10.21 -49.86 63.77
N ILE A 11 9.18 -49.16 64.26
CA ILE A 11 7.96 -49.79 64.81
C ILE A 11 6.72 -49.64 63.91
N LEU A 12 6.80 -48.94 62.77
CA LEU A 12 5.64 -48.79 61.85
C LEU A 12 5.72 -49.59 60.55
N VAL A 13 6.69 -50.49 60.38
CA VAL A 13 6.81 -51.35 59.18
C VAL A 13 6.71 -52.86 59.49
N SER A 14 6.48 -53.27 60.75
CA SER A 14 6.27 -54.68 61.13
C SER A 14 4.87 -54.98 61.67
N GLY A 15 3.84 -54.23 61.24
CA GLY A 15 2.46 -54.35 61.71
C GLY A 15 1.41 -54.70 60.65
N ILE A 16 1.81 -55.12 59.45
CA ILE A 16 0.87 -55.62 58.42
C ILE A 16 1.10 -57.14 58.26
N PHE A 17 1.00 -57.88 59.37
CA PHE A 17 0.86 -59.34 59.38
C PHE A 17 0.41 -59.82 60.78
N PHE A 18 -0.66 -59.25 61.32
CA PHE A 18 -1.44 -59.93 62.34
C PHE A 18 -2.92 -59.73 62.05
N GLY A 19 -3.62 -60.86 61.91
CA GLY A 19 -5.04 -60.91 61.62
C GLY A 19 -5.89 -60.22 62.69
N SER A 20 -7.17 -60.17 62.38
CA SER A 20 -8.34 -59.56 63.05
C SER A 20 -8.49 -59.76 64.57
N VAL A 21 -7.52 -60.34 65.27
CA VAL A 21 -7.52 -60.55 66.72
C VAL A 21 -6.78 -59.43 67.49
N GLY A 22 -5.84 -58.71 66.85
CA GLY A 22 -5.04 -57.67 67.54
C GLY A 22 -5.74 -56.32 67.78
N PHE A 23 -6.77 -55.99 66.98
CA PHE A 23 -7.46 -54.69 67.05
C PHE A 23 -8.28 -54.50 68.35
N TRP A 24 -8.68 -55.59 68.98
CA TRP A 24 -9.46 -55.57 70.23
C TRP A 24 -8.61 -55.37 71.49
N LEU A 25 -7.28 -55.50 71.41
CA LEU A 25 -6.38 -55.36 72.56
C LEU A 25 -5.75 -53.97 72.70
N ILE A 26 -6.09 -53.03 71.81
CA ILE A 26 -5.58 -51.65 71.86
C ILE A 26 -6.48 -50.81 72.79
N PRO A 27 -5.92 -50.01 73.72
CA PRO A 27 -6.69 -49.08 74.55
C PRO A 27 -7.55 -48.10 73.72
N GLU A 28 -8.80 -47.85 74.14
CA GLU A 28 -9.80 -47.01 73.43
C GLU A 28 -9.25 -45.63 73.03
N ASN A 29 -8.37 -45.04 73.84
CA ASN A 29 -7.76 -43.73 73.61
C ASN A 29 -6.72 -43.70 72.46
N ILE A 30 -6.27 -44.87 71.97
CA ILE A 30 -5.26 -44.96 70.90
C ILE A 30 -5.92 -45.37 69.56
N LYS A 31 -7.10 -46.03 69.59
CA LYS A 31 -7.82 -46.46 68.38
C LYS A 31 -8.19 -45.29 67.46
N GLY A 32 -8.64 -44.16 68.03
CA GLY A 32 -8.96 -42.96 67.23
C GLY A 32 -7.74 -42.35 66.53
N MET A 33 -6.54 -42.48 67.12
CA MET A 33 -5.31 -41.90 66.58
C MET A 33 -4.73 -42.73 65.42
N ILE A 34 -4.88 -44.06 65.46
CA ILE A 34 -4.46 -44.97 64.38
C ILE A 34 -5.41 -44.85 63.17
N ILE A 35 -6.72 -44.74 63.40
CA ILE A 35 -7.70 -44.51 62.34
C ILE A 35 -7.48 -43.12 61.68
N GLY A 36 -7.13 -42.09 62.46
CA GLY A 36 -6.79 -40.76 61.94
C GLY A 36 -5.49 -40.73 61.11
N ALA A 37 -4.45 -41.47 61.51
CA ALA A 37 -3.18 -41.51 60.78
C ALA A 37 -3.28 -42.28 59.43
N VAL A 38 -4.08 -43.34 59.37
CA VAL A 38 -4.32 -44.10 58.13
C VAL A 38 -5.21 -43.32 57.15
N ALA A 39 -6.20 -42.57 57.64
CA ALA A 39 -7.02 -41.68 56.81
C ALA A 39 -6.22 -40.48 56.25
N GLY A 40 -5.29 -39.91 57.03
CA GLY A 40 -4.45 -38.79 56.60
C GLY A 40 -3.40 -39.15 55.54
N ALA A 41 -2.78 -40.33 55.63
CA ALA A 41 -1.79 -40.79 54.64
C ALA A 41 -2.43 -41.16 53.28
N GLY A 42 -3.65 -41.72 53.30
CA GLY A 42 -4.41 -42.01 52.08
C GLY A 42 -4.87 -40.76 51.33
N ALA A 43 -5.31 -39.72 52.04
CA ALA A 43 -5.74 -38.46 51.44
C ALA A 43 -4.58 -37.65 50.83
N ALA A 44 -3.41 -37.62 51.48
CA ALA A 44 -2.23 -36.93 50.95
C ALA A 44 -1.63 -37.64 49.71
N GLY A 45 -1.60 -38.98 49.72
CA GLY A 45 -1.17 -39.78 48.56
C GLY A 45 -2.14 -39.65 47.38
N GLY A 46 -3.45 -39.66 47.65
CA GLY A 46 -4.50 -39.43 46.66
C GLY A 46 -4.42 -38.04 46.03
N TYR A 47 -4.18 -37.01 46.83
CA TYR A 47 -4.09 -35.63 46.35
C TYR A 47 -2.84 -35.41 45.46
N ILE A 48 -1.68 -35.93 45.85
CA ILE A 48 -0.45 -35.84 45.05
C ILE A 48 -0.58 -36.65 43.74
N HIS A 49 -1.25 -37.80 43.77
CA HIS A 49 -1.50 -38.60 42.57
C HIS A 49 -2.53 -37.93 41.65
N HIS A 50 -3.57 -37.30 42.21
CA HIS A 50 -4.58 -36.54 41.48
C HIS A 50 -4.00 -35.28 40.82
N ASP A 51 -3.17 -34.51 41.52
CA ASP A 51 -2.49 -33.33 40.96
C ASP A 51 -1.53 -33.69 39.82
N LYS A 52 -0.76 -34.78 39.97
CA LYS A 52 0.08 -35.31 38.88
C LYS A 52 -0.75 -35.73 37.67
N ARG A 53 -1.90 -36.39 37.87
CA ARG A 53 -2.82 -36.76 36.79
C ARG A 53 -3.41 -35.53 36.12
N LEU A 54 -3.90 -34.54 36.86
CA LEU A 54 -4.44 -33.29 36.30
C LEU A 54 -3.39 -32.53 35.48
N LYS A 55 -2.16 -32.42 35.97
CA LYS A 55 -1.05 -31.81 35.21
C LYS A 55 -0.73 -32.58 33.93
N GLN A 56 -0.72 -33.92 33.98
CA GLN A 56 -0.54 -34.73 32.78
C GLN A 56 -1.70 -34.61 31.79
N PHE A 57 -2.95 -34.50 32.27
CA PHE A 57 -4.12 -34.23 31.44
C PHE A 57 -4.02 -32.85 30.78
N GLY A 58 -3.64 -31.80 31.53
CA GLY A 58 -3.41 -30.47 30.99
C GLY A 58 -2.33 -30.43 29.91
N ILE A 59 -1.20 -31.12 30.12
CA ILE A 59 -0.12 -31.23 29.12
C ILE A 59 -0.60 -31.99 27.87
N LYS A 60 -1.38 -33.07 28.04
CA LYS A 60 -1.93 -33.83 26.90
C LYS A 60 -2.94 -33.00 26.10
N GLN A 61 -3.82 -32.25 26.78
CA GLN A 61 -4.81 -31.39 26.14
C GLN A 61 -4.12 -30.23 25.39
N GLN A 62 -3.11 -29.60 25.99
CA GLN A 62 -2.33 -28.54 25.36
C GLN A 62 -1.56 -29.06 24.13
N LYS A 63 -0.99 -30.27 24.19
CA LYS A 63 -0.35 -30.91 23.02
C LYS A 63 -1.37 -31.22 21.91
N ALA A 64 -2.56 -31.69 22.26
CA ALA A 64 -3.63 -31.95 21.29
C ALA A 64 -4.12 -30.65 20.62
N GLN A 65 -4.32 -29.58 21.39
CA GLN A 65 -4.67 -28.26 20.86
C GLN A 65 -3.59 -27.68 19.97
N ASN A 66 -2.31 -27.74 20.36
CA ASN A 66 -1.20 -27.27 19.53
C ASN A 66 -1.07 -28.07 18.23
N THR A 67 -1.38 -29.37 18.26
CA THR A 67 -1.37 -30.22 17.06
C THR A 67 -2.53 -29.89 16.13
N TYR A 68 -3.71 -29.64 16.69
CA TYR A 68 -4.88 -29.19 15.92
C TYR A 68 -4.65 -27.81 15.30
N GLN A 69 -4.11 -26.86 16.06
CA GLN A 69 -3.80 -25.51 15.56
C GLN A 69 -2.77 -25.54 14.44
N ARG A 70 -1.70 -26.35 14.57
CA ARG A 70 -0.71 -26.52 13.48
C ARG A 70 -1.33 -27.12 12.22
N LYS A 71 -2.25 -28.08 12.35
CA LYS A 71 -2.97 -28.62 11.19
C LYS A 71 -3.84 -27.56 10.54
N LEU A 72 -4.53 -26.74 11.33
CA LEU A 72 -5.36 -25.64 10.83
C LEU A 72 -4.50 -24.58 10.12
N ASP A 73 -3.41 -24.14 10.75
CA ASP A 73 -2.49 -23.15 10.17
C ASP A 73 -1.87 -23.64 8.86
N ASN A 74 -1.54 -24.93 8.75
CA ASN A 74 -1.02 -25.54 7.53
C ASN A 74 -2.09 -25.63 6.43
N LEU A 75 -3.34 -25.95 6.77
CA LEU A 75 -4.46 -25.96 5.82
C LEU A 75 -4.77 -24.55 5.32
N THR A 76 -4.77 -23.56 6.20
CA THR A 76 -4.97 -22.14 5.83
C THR A 76 -3.82 -21.62 4.97
N ALA A 77 -2.57 -21.97 5.30
CA ALA A 77 -1.42 -21.58 4.48
C ALA A 77 -1.45 -22.21 3.08
N SER A 78 -1.88 -23.47 2.97
CA SER A 78 -2.06 -24.15 1.69
C SER A 78 -3.20 -23.52 0.88
N ALA A 79 -4.33 -23.18 1.52
CA ALA A 79 -5.45 -22.53 0.84
C ALA A 79 -5.08 -21.14 0.30
N ILE A 80 -4.41 -20.31 1.11
CA ILE A 80 -3.90 -18.99 0.70
C ILE A 80 -2.89 -19.12 -0.44
N GLN A 81 -2.07 -20.16 -0.44
CA GLN A 81 -1.10 -20.39 -1.51
C GLN A 81 -1.78 -20.79 -2.82
N THR A 82 -2.85 -21.59 -2.76
CA THR A 82 -3.63 -21.94 -3.95
C THR A 82 -4.43 -20.75 -4.48
N GLU A 83 -5.06 -19.96 -3.62
CA GLU A 83 -5.80 -18.74 -3.99
C GLU A 83 -4.89 -17.73 -4.71
N LYS A 84 -3.68 -17.50 -4.19
CA LYS A 84 -2.67 -16.65 -4.86
C LYS A 84 -2.21 -17.20 -6.22
N ALA A 85 -2.10 -18.53 -6.34
CA ALA A 85 -1.73 -19.15 -7.61
C ALA A 85 -2.86 -19.00 -8.64
N ILE A 86 -4.13 -19.08 -8.21
CA ILE A 86 -5.31 -18.85 -9.04
C ILE A 86 -5.37 -17.38 -9.49
N GLU A 87 -5.18 -16.42 -8.59
CA GLU A 87 -5.12 -14.99 -8.93
C GLU A 87 -4.01 -14.67 -9.95
N GLU A 88 -2.81 -15.26 -9.78
CA GLU A 88 -1.69 -15.10 -10.71
C GLU A 88 -2.03 -15.65 -12.10
N ILE A 89 -2.71 -16.80 -12.17
CA ILE A 89 -3.16 -17.41 -13.42
C ILE A 89 -4.22 -16.53 -14.11
N ILE A 90 -5.21 -16.02 -13.37
CA ILE A 90 -6.26 -15.13 -13.91
C ILE A 90 -5.65 -13.85 -14.47
N LEU A 91 -4.76 -13.20 -13.72
CA LEU A 91 -4.10 -11.98 -14.16
C LEU A 91 -3.28 -12.20 -15.42
N THR A 92 -2.58 -13.33 -15.48
CA THR A 92 -1.79 -13.71 -16.66
C THR A 92 -2.69 -13.97 -17.88
N ALA A 93 -3.83 -14.65 -17.70
CA ALA A 93 -4.78 -14.91 -18.78
C ALA A 93 -5.39 -13.62 -19.35
N LYS A 94 -5.81 -12.69 -18.49
CA LYS A 94 -6.32 -11.37 -18.90
C LYS A 94 -5.29 -10.55 -19.65
N THR A 95 -4.02 -10.62 -19.24
CA THR A 95 -2.93 -9.94 -19.94
C THR A 95 -2.74 -10.48 -21.37
N TYR A 96 -2.92 -11.78 -21.57
CA TYR A 96 -2.88 -12.37 -22.91
C TYR A 96 -4.12 -12.02 -23.74
N GLU A 97 -5.29 -11.92 -23.12
CA GLU A 97 -6.50 -11.47 -23.81
C GLU A 97 -6.35 -10.07 -24.40
N ILE A 98 -5.81 -9.13 -23.62
CA ILE A 98 -5.54 -7.76 -24.08
C ILE A 98 -4.58 -7.78 -25.28
N LYS A 99 -3.47 -8.52 -25.19
CA LYS A 99 -2.51 -8.64 -26.30
C LYS A 99 -3.13 -9.25 -27.56
N ILE A 100 -4.02 -10.21 -27.41
CA ILE A 100 -4.72 -10.82 -28.54
C ILE A 100 -5.68 -9.82 -29.19
N ASN A 101 -6.40 -9.02 -28.38
CA ASN A 101 -7.29 -7.98 -28.89
C ASN A 101 -6.50 -6.83 -29.57
N GLU A 102 -5.38 -6.40 -28.99
CA GLU A 102 -4.46 -5.43 -29.60
C GLU A 102 -3.94 -5.90 -30.96
N LEU A 103 -3.70 -7.21 -31.11
CA LEU A 103 -3.31 -7.81 -32.39
C LEU A 103 -4.48 -7.92 -33.39
N GLN A 104 -5.73 -7.85 -32.93
CA GLN A 104 -6.93 -7.83 -33.78
C GLN A 104 -7.30 -6.41 -34.25
N ASP A 105 -7.00 -5.38 -33.43
CA ASP A 105 -7.39 -3.98 -33.67
C ASP A 105 -6.39 -3.16 -34.52
N ILE A 106 -5.31 -3.75 -35.04
CA ILE A 106 -4.39 -3.04 -35.94
C ILE A 106 -5.13 -2.71 -37.27
N PRO A 107 -5.34 -1.42 -37.61
CA PRO A 107 -6.07 -1.03 -38.82
C PRO A 107 -5.32 -1.51 -40.07
N ARG A 108 -6.01 -2.24 -40.95
CA ARG A 108 -5.45 -2.86 -42.18
C ARG A 108 -4.93 -1.87 -43.23
N GLU A 109 -4.97 -0.56 -43.01
CA GLU A 109 -4.70 0.46 -44.03
C GLU A 109 -3.35 1.20 -43.92
N ARG A 110 -2.52 0.95 -42.90
CA ARG A 110 -1.18 1.57 -42.87
C ARG A 110 -0.16 0.75 -43.65
N LEU A 111 -0.02 1.10 -44.92
CA LEU A 111 1.10 0.76 -45.82
C LEU A 111 2.45 0.82 -45.07
N GLY A 112 3.06 -0.34 -44.82
CA GLY A 112 4.49 -0.45 -44.49
C GLY A 112 4.86 -1.07 -43.14
N GLN A 113 3.92 -1.49 -42.28
CA GLN A 113 4.28 -2.25 -41.08
C GLN A 113 4.42 -3.76 -41.36
N PRO A 114 5.38 -4.45 -40.71
CA PRO A 114 5.61 -5.87 -40.96
C PRO A 114 4.35 -6.67 -40.59
N LYS A 115 3.99 -7.62 -41.46
CA LYS A 115 3.01 -8.68 -41.19
C LYS A 115 3.27 -9.26 -39.79
N LEU A 116 2.20 -9.53 -39.03
CA LEU A 116 2.27 -10.18 -37.71
C LEU A 116 3.39 -11.22 -37.69
N ASN A 117 4.34 -11.05 -36.76
CA ASN A 117 5.48 -11.95 -36.66
C ASN A 117 4.97 -13.32 -36.20
N SER A 118 5.05 -14.34 -37.05
CA SER A 118 4.65 -15.72 -36.72
C SER A 118 5.30 -16.22 -35.43
N HIS A 119 6.51 -15.72 -35.12
CA HIS A 119 7.21 -16.02 -33.89
C HIS A 119 6.51 -15.49 -32.62
N GLU A 120 5.79 -14.37 -32.69
CA GLU A 120 5.06 -13.82 -31.54
C GLU A 120 3.80 -14.65 -31.27
N ILE A 121 3.09 -15.06 -32.32
CA ILE A 121 1.94 -15.97 -32.24
C ILE A 121 2.37 -17.32 -31.63
N ASP A 122 3.47 -17.89 -32.11
CA ASP A 122 4.00 -19.17 -31.59
C ASP A 122 4.53 -19.05 -30.14
N SER A 123 5.07 -17.89 -29.77
CA SER A 123 5.48 -17.58 -28.40
C SER A 123 4.27 -17.51 -27.45
N ILE A 124 3.17 -16.88 -27.88
CA ILE A 124 1.91 -16.82 -27.11
C ILE A 124 1.31 -18.23 -26.96
N ARG A 125 1.26 -19.02 -28.05
CA ARG A 125 0.80 -20.43 -28.01
C ARG A 125 1.59 -21.27 -27.01
N THR A 126 2.92 -21.21 -27.09
CA THR A 126 3.81 -21.96 -26.18
C THR A 126 3.57 -21.60 -24.71
N ARG A 127 3.20 -20.34 -24.44
CA ARG A 127 2.93 -19.85 -23.08
C ARG A 127 1.53 -20.23 -22.59
N LEU A 128 0.53 -20.25 -23.46
CA LEU A 128 -0.81 -20.77 -23.15
C LEU A 128 -0.77 -22.25 -22.77
N VAL A 129 -0.06 -23.08 -23.53
CA VAL A 129 0.12 -24.51 -23.20
C VAL A 129 0.79 -24.70 -21.83
N LYS A 130 1.76 -23.83 -21.49
CA LYS A 130 2.38 -23.85 -20.16
C LYS A 130 1.40 -23.45 -19.05
N LEU A 131 0.49 -22.51 -19.30
CA LEU A 131 -0.54 -22.10 -18.36
C LEU A 131 -1.58 -23.19 -18.15
N GLU A 132 -2.06 -23.83 -19.20
CA GLU A 132 -2.96 -25.00 -19.13
C GLU A 132 -2.34 -26.11 -18.27
N SER A 133 -1.06 -26.43 -18.51
CA SER A 133 -0.34 -27.42 -17.70
C SER A 133 -0.20 -27.04 -16.22
N LYS A 134 -0.21 -25.74 -15.89
CA LYS A 134 -0.21 -25.26 -14.49
C LYS A 134 -1.60 -25.35 -13.87
N VAL A 135 -2.65 -25.06 -14.63
CA VAL A 135 -4.05 -25.21 -14.21
C VAL A 135 -4.37 -26.68 -13.93
N ASP A 136 -3.92 -27.61 -14.78
CA ASP A 136 -4.16 -29.06 -14.57
C ASP A 136 -3.43 -29.61 -13.34
N LYS A 137 -2.22 -29.14 -13.07
CA LYS A 137 -1.47 -29.48 -11.84
C LYS A 137 -2.13 -28.92 -10.58
N THR A 138 -2.82 -27.80 -10.70
CA THR A 138 -3.56 -27.17 -9.59
C THR A 138 -4.90 -27.88 -9.38
N SER A 139 -5.53 -28.35 -10.45
CA SER A 139 -6.79 -29.11 -10.44
C SER A 139 -6.66 -30.49 -9.75
N THR A 140 -5.49 -31.12 -9.81
CA THR A 140 -5.26 -32.47 -9.27
C THR A 140 -5.06 -32.51 -7.74
N SER A 141 -5.06 -31.36 -7.05
CA SER A 141 -4.73 -31.27 -5.62
C SER A 141 -5.86 -30.82 -4.67
N GLN A 142 -7.10 -30.54 -5.11
CA GLN A 142 -8.11 -29.92 -4.20
C GLN A 142 -9.59 -30.34 -4.35
N ASN A 143 -10.34 -30.02 -3.26
CA ASN A 143 -11.74 -30.30 -2.91
C ASN A 143 -12.79 -29.48 -3.72
N ASN A 144 -14.07 -29.87 -3.59
CA ASN A 144 -15.23 -29.41 -4.36
C ASN A 144 -15.49 -27.89 -4.43
N ASP A 145 -15.07 -27.06 -3.45
CA ASP A 145 -15.40 -25.60 -3.42
C ASP A 145 -14.60 -24.74 -4.42
N THR A 146 -13.45 -25.22 -4.90
CA THR A 146 -12.59 -24.50 -5.89
C THR A 146 -12.81 -24.99 -7.34
N SER A 147 -13.79 -25.87 -7.57
CA SER A 147 -14.06 -26.46 -8.88
C SER A 147 -14.56 -25.43 -9.90
N ASP A 148 -15.43 -24.51 -9.46
CA ASP A 148 -16.09 -23.55 -10.35
C ASP A 148 -15.11 -22.49 -10.90
N ASP A 149 -14.18 -22.01 -10.07
CA ASP A 149 -13.14 -21.06 -10.50
C ASP A 149 -12.15 -21.68 -11.50
N ILE A 150 -11.80 -22.96 -11.29
CA ILE A 150 -10.92 -23.71 -12.19
C ILE A 150 -11.61 -23.97 -13.54
N ASP A 151 -12.90 -24.29 -13.52
CA ASP A 151 -13.68 -24.50 -14.73
C ASP A 151 -13.89 -23.20 -15.51
N TYR A 152 -14.09 -22.07 -14.82
CA TYR A 152 -14.09 -20.75 -15.43
C TYR A 152 -12.76 -20.43 -16.12
N ILE A 153 -11.63 -20.69 -15.47
CA ILE A 153 -10.30 -20.47 -16.05
C ILE A 153 -10.06 -21.35 -17.28
N LYS A 154 -10.48 -22.62 -17.24
CA LYS A 154 -10.38 -23.53 -18.39
C LYS A 154 -11.21 -23.04 -19.58
N GLN A 155 -12.41 -22.54 -19.33
CA GLN A 155 -13.24 -21.94 -20.39
C GLN A 155 -12.61 -20.67 -20.97
N ALA A 156 -12.04 -19.80 -20.13
CA ALA A 156 -11.34 -18.60 -20.58
C ALA A 156 -10.11 -18.94 -21.45
N LEU A 157 -9.30 -19.91 -21.04
CA LEU A 157 -8.13 -20.37 -21.81
C LEU A 157 -8.54 -20.94 -23.18
N LYS A 158 -9.61 -21.74 -23.23
CA LYS A 158 -10.16 -22.25 -24.48
C LYS A 158 -10.67 -21.14 -25.41
N GLY A 159 -11.28 -20.09 -24.85
CA GLY A 159 -11.69 -18.90 -25.58
C GLY A 159 -10.50 -18.16 -26.22
N LEU A 160 -9.39 -18.05 -25.50
CA LEU A 160 -8.16 -17.43 -26.00
C LEU A 160 -7.51 -18.25 -27.12
N GLU A 161 -7.50 -19.58 -27.01
CA GLU A 161 -6.99 -20.47 -28.05
C GLU A 161 -7.79 -20.32 -29.36
N LEU A 162 -9.12 -20.23 -29.26
CA LEU A 162 -9.99 -19.99 -30.42
C LEU A 162 -9.73 -18.62 -31.07
N LYS A 163 -9.56 -17.56 -30.27
CA LYS A 163 -9.20 -16.23 -30.79
C LYS A 163 -7.85 -16.25 -31.53
N ILE A 164 -6.84 -16.93 -30.99
CA ILE A 164 -5.52 -17.07 -31.65
C ILE A 164 -5.61 -17.85 -32.97
N ASN A 165 -6.42 -18.91 -33.00
CA ASN A 165 -6.60 -19.70 -34.22
C ASN A 165 -7.32 -18.91 -35.31
N SER A 166 -8.27 -18.03 -34.94
CA SER A 166 -8.93 -17.12 -35.90
C SER A 166 -7.95 -16.11 -36.53
N ILE A 167 -6.95 -15.65 -35.79
CA ILE A 167 -5.89 -14.75 -36.30
C ILE A 167 -4.96 -15.49 -37.28
N SER A 168 -4.71 -16.78 -37.03
CA SER A 168 -3.85 -17.61 -37.90
C SER A 168 -4.51 -17.94 -39.24
N THR A 169 -5.83 -18.14 -39.28
CA THR A 169 -6.58 -18.49 -40.51
C THR A 169 -6.72 -17.34 -41.50
N VAL A 170 -6.67 -16.09 -41.05
CA VAL A 170 -6.76 -14.89 -41.91
C VAL A 170 -5.47 -14.66 -42.70
N SER A 171 -4.35 -15.27 -42.30
CA SER A 171 -3.05 -15.10 -42.97
C SER A 171 -2.89 -15.98 -44.23
N THR A 172 -3.88 -16.79 -44.61
CA THR A 172 -3.77 -17.77 -45.70
C THR A 172 -4.85 -17.70 -46.79
N SER A 173 -5.78 -16.74 -46.77
CA SER A 173 -6.77 -16.59 -47.85
C SER A 173 -6.80 -15.17 -48.41
N SER A 174 -6.06 -14.98 -49.51
CA SER A 174 -6.30 -13.91 -50.46
C SER A 174 -7.42 -14.34 -51.40
N ASP A 175 -8.62 -13.78 -51.26
CA ASP A 175 -9.49 -13.43 -52.39
C ASP A 175 -10.64 -12.53 -51.92
N SER A 176 -10.88 -11.49 -52.71
CA SER A 176 -11.83 -10.40 -52.49
C SER A 176 -13.29 -10.83 -52.72
N GLN A 177 -14.23 -10.29 -51.93
CA GLN A 177 -15.41 -9.56 -52.44
C GLN A 177 -16.29 -9.01 -51.29
N ALA A 178 -16.90 -7.86 -51.58
CA ALA A 178 -17.65 -6.97 -50.70
C ALA A 178 -18.93 -7.58 -50.09
N ILE A 179 -19.36 -7.00 -48.96
CA ILE A 179 -20.75 -6.58 -48.67
C ILE A 179 -20.68 -5.40 -47.70
N ILE A 180 -21.32 -4.30 -48.10
CA ILE A 180 -21.72 -3.16 -47.27
C ILE A 180 -22.98 -3.58 -46.54
N GLU A 181 -23.04 -3.46 -45.21
CA GLU A 181 -24.32 -3.22 -44.54
C GLU A 181 -24.13 -2.37 -43.28
N VAL A 182 -24.95 -1.33 -43.24
CA VAL A 182 -25.04 -0.27 -42.24
C VAL A 182 -25.61 -0.86 -40.95
N GLY A 183 -24.94 -0.60 -39.83
CA GLY A 183 -25.45 -0.89 -38.49
C GLY A 183 -25.14 0.27 -37.56
N GLU A 184 -26.02 1.28 -37.53
CA GLU A 184 -26.18 2.15 -36.38
C GLU A 184 -26.46 1.28 -35.15
N GLN A 185 -25.52 1.22 -34.21
CA GLN A 185 -25.81 0.72 -32.87
C GLN A 185 -25.26 1.69 -31.82
N ALA A 186 -26.22 2.36 -31.20
CA ALA A 186 -26.28 2.75 -29.79
C ALA A 186 -25.04 3.45 -29.21
N ILE A 187 -25.12 4.78 -29.23
CA ILE A 187 -24.50 5.63 -28.20
C ILE A 187 -25.08 5.15 -26.87
N SER A 188 -24.32 4.35 -26.11
CA SER A 188 -24.61 4.15 -24.71
C SER A 188 -24.26 5.45 -23.99
N GLU A 189 -25.24 6.09 -23.37
CA GLU A 189 -25.04 7.16 -22.41
C GLU A 189 -24.12 6.62 -21.30
N HIS A 190 -22.82 6.89 -21.41
CA HIS A 190 -21.89 6.68 -20.31
C HIS A 190 -22.21 7.73 -19.24
N GLU A 191 -22.63 7.27 -18.05
CA GLU A 191 -22.73 8.13 -16.88
C GLU A 191 -21.37 8.78 -16.63
N GLU A 192 -21.30 10.08 -16.85
CA GLU A 192 -20.11 10.92 -16.67
C GLU A 192 -19.58 10.81 -15.23
N THR A 193 -18.38 10.26 -15.07
CA THR A 193 -17.78 10.01 -13.75
C THR A 193 -17.31 11.31 -13.10
N LEU A 194 -17.03 11.27 -11.78
CA LEU A 194 -16.48 12.44 -11.07
C LEU A 194 -15.10 12.83 -11.63
N GLU A 195 -14.28 11.86 -12.07
CA GLU A 195 -12.99 12.12 -12.71
C GLU A 195 -13.16 12.80 -14.07
N ASP A 196 -14.16 12.39 -14.87
CA ASP A 196 -14.48 13.03 -16.17
C ASP A 196 -14.84 14.51 -16.00
N LYS A 197 -15.68 14.82 -15.00
CA LYS A 197 -16.03 16.21 -14.65
C LYS A 197 -14.84 17.03 -14.15
N THR A 198 -13.87 16.37 -13.52
CA THR A 198 -12.65 16.99 -12.99
C THR A 198 -11.70 17.35 -14.14
N ALA A 199 -11.50 16.43 -15.09
CA ALA A 199 -10.71 16.66 -16.30
C ALA A 199 -11.31 17.77 -17.17
N GLN A 200 -12.64 17.77 -17.33
CA GLN A 200 -13.35 18.74 -18.18
C GLN A 200 -13.08 20.20 -17.79
N LYS A 201 -13.06 20.54 -16.50
CA LYS A 201 -12.73 21.90 -16.03
C LYS A 201 -11.32 22.36 -16.42
N VAL A 202 -10.36 21.44 -16.42
CA VAL A 202 -8.99 21.73 -16.83
C VAL A 202 -8.91 21.95 -18.34
N ILE A 203 -9.61 21.11 -19.11
CA ILE A 203 -9.72 21.24 -20.57
C ILE A 203 -10.36 22.59 -20.94
N GLU A 204 -11.44 22.98 -20.28
CA GLU A 204 -12.10 24.28 -20.46
C GLU A 204 -11.15 25.46 -20.20
N TRP A 205 -10.27 25.34 -19.19
CA TRP A 205 -9.26 26.36 -18.91
C TRP A 205 -8.25 26.50 -20.06
N PHE A 206 -7.80 25.38 -20.64
CA PHE A 206 -6.92 25.41 -21.82
C PHE A 206 -7.63 25.99 -23.05
N ILE A 207 -8.88 25.60 -23.30
CA ILE A 207 -9.70 26.13 -24.40
C ILE A 207 -9.86 27.65 -24.27
N ALA A 208 -10.12 28.16 -23.07
CA ALA A 208 -10.21 29.60 -22.81
C ALA A 208 -8.91 30.36 -23.09
N LYS A 209 -7.77 29.66 -23.18
CA LYS A 209 -6.46 30.18 -23.57
C LYS A 209 -6.14 29.95 -25.06
N ASN A 210 -7.08 29.44 -25.85
CA ASN A 210 -6.89 28.99 -27.23
C ASN A 210 -5.80 27.89 -27.34
N ILE A 211 -5.79 26.97 -26.38
CA ILE A 211 -4.90 25.82 -26.35
C ILE A 211 -5.76 24.56 -26.41
N GLU A 212 -5.47 23.68 -27.35
CA GLU A 212 -6.16 22.39 -27.47
C GLU A 212 -5.46 21.35 -26.60
N VAL A 213 -6.24 20.48 -25.96
CA VAL A 213 -5.74 19.29 -25.26
C VAL A 213 -6.03 18.09 -26.17
N GLU A 214 -5.00 17.56 -26.84
CA GLU A 214 -5.16 16.44 -27.77
C GLU A 214 -5.40 15.11 -27.06
N ASN A 215 -4.68 14.91 -25.95
CA ASN A 215 -4.75 13.69 -25.14
C ASN A 215 -4.20 13.98 -23.74
N TYR A 216 -4.53 13.13 -22.79
CA TYR A 216 -3.98 13.15 -21.44
C TYR A 216 -3.94 11.73 -20.87
N TYR A 217 -3.28 11.55 -19.73
CA TYR A 217 -3.21 10.25 -19.09
C TYR A 217 -4.56 9.86 -18.47
N GLU A 218 -5.16 8.79 -18.99
CA GLU A 218 -6.33 8.15 -18.39
C GLU A 218 -5.91 7.05 -17.39
N PRO A 219 -6.37 7.12 -16.13
CA PRO A 219 -6.03 6.10 -15.14
C PRO A 219 -6.54 4.71 -15.51
N ASN A 220 -5.65 3.72 -15.41
CA ASN A 220 -6.00 2.31 -15.39
C ASN A 220 -5.85 1.78 -13.96
N PRO A 221 -6.94 1.58 -13.20
CA PRO A 221 -6.87 1.25 -11.77
C PRO A 221 -6.00 0.05 -11.42
N THR A 222 -5.91 -0.95 -12.30
CA THR A 222 -5.13 -2.17 -12.05
C THR A 222 -3.63 -1.91 -12.21
N ILE A 223 -3.24 -1.28 -13.32
CA ILE A 223 -1.83 -0.99 -13.62
C ILE A 223 -1.33 0.14 -12.71
N ASP A 224 -2.11 1.19 -12.54
CA ASP A 224 -1.73 2.35 -11.73
C ASP A 224 -1.50 1.99 -10.28
N THR A 225 -2.42 1.26 -9.65
CA THR A 225 -2.24 0.81 -8.26
C THR A 225 -0.90 0.07 -8.04
N LEU A 226 -0.41 -0.64 -9.05
CA LEU A 226 0.88 -1.32 -8.97
C LEU A 226 2.05 -0.34 -9.12
N LEU A 227 2.03 0.51 -10.15
CA LEU A 227 3.08 1.48 -10.44
C LEU A 227 3.19 2.53 -9.33
N ASP A 228 2.07 2.98 -8.79
CA ASP A 228 2.02 4.00 -7.77
C ASP A 228 2.62 3.51 -6.46
N ARG A 229 2.36 2.25 -6.09
CA ARG A 229 3.01 1.60 -4.95
C ARG A 229 4.51 1.43 -5.14
N LEU A 230 4.99 1.26 -6.37
CA LEU A 230 6.43 1.22 -6.67
C LEU A 230 7.04 2.62 -6.58
N SER A 231 6.41 3.61 -7.22
CA SER A 231 6.84 5.01 -7.25
C SER A 231 6.90 5.62 -5.86
N LEU A 232 5.85 5.46 -5.05
CA LEU A 232 5.81 5.92 -3.66
C LEU A 232 6.91 5.27 -2.82
N TYR A 233 7.07 3.95 -2.92
CA TYR A 233 8.10 3.24 -2.17
C TYR A 233 9.52 3.68 -2.58
N LEU A 234 9.76 3.87 -3.89
CA LEU A 234 11.04 4.34 -4.41
C LEU A 234 11.32 5.78 -3.94
N GLY A 235 10.37 6.69 -4.10
CA GLY A 235 10.53 8.09 -3.72
C GLY A 235 10.73 8.29 -2.21
N ASP A 236 9.90 7.65 -1.37
CA ASP A 236 10.02 7.73 0.09
C ASP A 236 11.35 7.17 0.62
N ASN A 237 12.01 6.30 -0.16
CA ASN A 237 13.29 5.68 0.20
C ASN A 237 14.42 6.04 -0.79
N TYR A 238 14.28 7.13 -1.54
CA TYR A 238 15.15 7.41 -2.68
C TYR A 238 16.61 7.58 -2.28
N SER A 239 16.89 8.27 -1.16
CA SER A 239 18.25 8.45 -0.64
C SER A 239 18.99 7.12 -0.42
N VAL A 240 18.27 6.07 -0.03
CA VAL A 240 18.81 4.71 0.16
C VAL A 240 18.89 3.95 -1.15
N LEU A 241 17.86 4.05 -1.99
CA LEU A 241 17.67 3.25 -3.21
C LEU A 241 18.35 3.81 -4.46
N LYS A 242 18.74 5.09 -4.48
CA LYS A 242 19.26 5.83 -5.65
C LYS A 242 20.33 5.07 -6.43
N LYS A 243 21.35 4.52 -5.75
CA LYS A 243 22.43 3.77 -6.41
C LYS A 243 21.91 2.49 -7.08
N PHE A 244 21.01 1.77 -6.41
CA PHE A 244 20.41 0.56 -6.96
C PHE A 244 19.45 0.87 -8.13
N HIS A 245 18.63 1.90 -7.99
CA HIS A 245 17.74 2.38 -9.05
C HIS A 245 18.51 2.82 -10.31
N ARG A 246 19.56 3.66 -10.17
CA ARG A 246 20.43 4.05 -11.29
C ARG A 246 21.06 2.83 -11.97
N ARG A 247 21.44 1.83 -11.18
CA ARG A 247 22.00 0.59 -11.71
C ARG A 247 20.97 -0.17 -12.56
N LEU A 248 19.73 -0.34 -12.07
CA LEU A 248 18.63 -0.95 -12.82
C LEU A 248 18.33 -0.19 -14.11
N ARG A 249 18.21 1.14 -14.03
CA ARG A 249 17.99 2.03 -15.18
C ARG A 249 19.06 1.85 -16.27
N SER A 250 20.34 1.81 -15.89
CA SER A 250 21.44 1.64 -16.85
C SER A 250 21.57 0.21 -17.41
N SER A 251 20.84 -0.75 -16.84
CA SER A 251 20.95 -2.18 -17.16
C SER A 251 19.61 -2.79 -17.53
N VAL A 252 18.69 -2.02 -18.12
CA VAL A 252 17.42 -2.57 -18.60
C VAL A 252 17.71 -3.67 -19.64
N GLY A 253 16.98 -4.78 -19.54
CA GLY A 253 17.18 -5.98 -20.34
C GLY A 253 18.46 -6.77 -20.02
N LYS A 254 19.28 -6.30 -19.07
CA LYS A 254 20.58 -6.88 -18.74
C LYS A 254 20.63 -7.32 -17.29
N ARG A 255 21.34 -8.44 -17.08
CA ARG A 255 21.62 -8.94 -15.73
C ARG A 255 22.53 -7.96 -15.00
N THR A 256 22.13 -7.58 -13.79
CA THR A 256 22.87 -6.68 -12.93
C THR A 256 23.13 -7.26 -11.56
N ARG A 257 24.25 -6.86 -10.97
CA ARG A 257 24.67 -7.18 -9.61
C ARG A 257 24.76 -5.89 -8.82
N PHE A 258 24.20 -5.88 -7.61
CA PHE A 258 24.27 -4.76 -6.68
C PHE A 258 24.74 -5.24 -5.31
N ASP A 259 25.82 -4.68 -4.80
CA ASP A 259 26.52 -5.16 -3.62
C ASP A 259 26.09 -4.39 -2.36
N PHE A 260 25.94 -5.09 -1.22
CA PHE A 260 25.58 -4.50 0.06
C PHE A 260 26.77 -4.27 1.03
N ARG A 261 28.01 -4.21 0.55
CA ARG A 261 29.20 -3.88 1.38
C ARG A 261 28.98 -2.67 2.28
N ASP A 262 28.46 -1.59 1.71
CA ASP A 262 28.38 -0.28 2.37
C ASP A 262 27.01 0.00 3.01
N TYR A 263 26.16 -1.02 3.15
CA TYR A 263 24.78 -0.86 3.60
C TYR A 263 24.54 -1.58 4.92
N ASP A 264 23.84 -0.92 5.84
CA ASP A 264 23.40 -1.51 7.10
C ASP A 264 22.19 -2.46 6.92
N SER A 265 21.78 -3.14 7.99
CA SER A 265 20.66 -4.07 7.95
C SER A 265 19.32 -3.43 7.55
N ARG A 266 19.11 -2.16 7.91
CA ARG A 266 17.88 -1.42 7.59
C ARG A 266 17.84 -1.12 6.10
N ALA A 267 18.92 -0.58 5.55
CA ALA A 267 19.05 -0.28 4.14
C ALA A 267 18.98 -1.55 3.28
N LYS A 268 19.59 -2.66 3.71
CA LYS A 268 19.44 -3.97 3.04
C LYS A 268 17.98 -4.43 3.01
N SER A 269 17.24 -4.24 4.09
CA SER A 269 15.80 -4.55 4.14
C SER A 269 15.01 -3.69 3.14
N ILE A 270 15.30 -2.39 3.08
CA ILE A 270 14.66 -1.45 2.14
C ILE A 270 14.90 -1.89 0.68
N HIS A 271 16.14 -2.23 0.32
CA HIS A 271 16.48 -2.74 -1.00
C HIS A 271 15.79 -4.06 -1.33
N ASN A 272 15.77 -5.01 -0.38
CA ASN A 272 15.13 -6.31 -0.57
C ASN A 272 13.60 -6.18 -0.75
N GLN A 273 12.96 -5.26 -0.01
CA GLN A 273 11.55 -4.95 -0.19
C GLN A 273 11.28 -4.33 -1.56
N TYR A 274 12.12 -3.38 -2.01
CA TYR A 274 12.00 -2.81 -3.34
C TYR A 274 12.16 -3.87 -4.43
N LEU A 275 13.17 -4.73 -4.31
CA LEU A 275 13.41 -5.86 -5.21
C LEU A 275 12.20 -6.79 -5.29
N LYS A 276 11.59 -7.13 -4.16
CA LYS A 276 10.39 -7.96 -4.11
C LYS A 276 9.21 -7.29 -4.80
N LYS A 277 9.00 -5.98 -4.58
CA LYS A 277 7.94 -5.21 -5.24
C LYS A 277 8.13 -5.22 -6.75
N LEU A 278 9.33 -4.90 -7.24
CA LEU A 278 9.66 -4.96 -8.67
C LEU A 278 9.41 -6.36 -9.27
N LYS A 279 9.76 -7.41 -8.53
CA LYS A 279 9.49 -8.78 -8.97
C LYS A 279 8.00 -9.11 -9.00
N SER A 280 7.22 -8.71 -7.99
CA SER A 280 5.76 -8.92 -7.98
C SER A 280 5.03 -8.11 -9.04
N SER A 281 5.66 -7.05 -9.56
CA SER A 281 5.13 -6.21 -10.62
C SER A 281 5.48 -6.70 -12.04
N ASP A 282 6.09 -7.89 -12.17
CA ASP A 282 6.62 -8.40 -13.45
C ASP A 282 7.60 -7.44 -14.15
N TYR A 283 8.33 -6.62 -13.38
CA TYR A 283 9.40 -5.77 -13.92
C TYR A 283 10.73 -6.53 -14.00
N LEU A 284 10.87 -7.62 -13.25
CA LEU A 284 12.08 -8.42 -13.16
C LEU A 284 11.82 -9.87 -13.57
N SER A 285 12.54 -10.32 -14.61
CA SER A 285 12.64 -11.76 -14.94
C SER A 285 13.46 -12.53 -13.90
N LEU A 286 14.38 -11.84 -13.21
CA LEU A 286 15.15 -12.38 -12.09
C LEU A 286 15.30 -11.31 -11.02
N GLY A 287 15.04 -11.67 -9.77
CA GLY A 287 15.32 -10.84 -8.61
C GLY A 287 15.62 -11.72 -7.42
N LYS A 288 16.88 -11.75 -6.97
CA LYS A 288 17.33 -12.59 -5.87
C LYS A 288 18.35 -11.88 -4.99
N LEU A 289 18.11 -11.92 -3.68
CA LEU A 289 19.12 -11.64 -2.67
C LEU A 289 19.99 -12.89 -2.46
N VAL A 290 21.29 -12.75 -2.64
CA VAL A 290 22.28 -13.79 -2.37
C VAL A 290 23.00 -13.43 -1.08
N LYS A 291 22.91 -14.34 -0.11
CA LYS A 291 23.68 -14.24 1.12
C LYS A 291 25.07 -14.80 0.90
N ASN A 292 26.10 -14.04 1.25
CA ASN A 292 27.47 -14.54 1.24
C ASN A 292 28.03 -14.50 2.67
N LYS A 293 28.70 -15.59 3.07
CA LYS A 293 29.35 -15.70 4.38
C LYS A 293 30.77 -15.15 4.38
N GLU A 294 31.42 -15.15 3.22
CA GLU A 294 32.82 -14.72 3.05
C GLU A 294 32.93 -13.26 2.58
N THR A 295 31.92 -12.78 1.85
CA THR A 295 31.80 -11.39 1.41
C THR A 295 30.48 -10.80 1.89
N SER A 296 30.20 -9.58 1.48
CA SER A 296 28.87 -8.99 1.61
C SER A 296 27.79 -9.75 0.83
N ASP A 297 26.57 -9.66 1.36
CA ASP A 297 25.34 -9.97 0.63
C ASP A 297 25.22 -9.09 -0.63
N PHE A 298 24.54 -9.59 -1.66
CA PHE A 298 24.31 -8.85 -2.89
C PHE A 298 23.00 -9.24 -3.57
N ILE A 299 22.46 -8.32 -4.36
CA ILE A 299 21.32 -8.56 -5.25
C ILE A 299 21.83 -8.97 -6.63
N ILE A 300 21.18 -9.97 -7.21
CA ILE A 300 21.15 -10.20 -8.65
C ILE A 300 19.76 -9.85 -9.14
N ALA A 301 19.69 -8.96 -10.13
CA ALA A 301 18.44 -8.60 -10.79
C ALA A 301 18.60 -8.66 -12.32
N ASN A 302 17.53 -8.94 -13.03
CA ASN A 302 17.43 -8.81 -14.47
C ASN A 302 16.04 -8.27 -14.79
N SER A 303 15.94 -7.05 -15.32
CA SER A 303 14.66 -6.55 -15.79
C SER A 303 14.30 -7.17 -17.13
N TYR A 304 13.02 -7.13 -17.50
CA TYR A 304 12.69 -7.36 -18.91
C TYR A 304 13.17 -6.15 -19.75
N ASP A 305 13.38 -6.42 -21.03
CA ASP A 305 13.63 -5.39 -22.04
C ASP A 305 12.28 -4.97 -22.61
N ARG A 306 11.62 -3.99 -21.96
CA ARG A 306 10.33 -3.46 -22.38
C ARG A 306 10.30 -1.93 -22.27
N PRO A 307 9.65 -1.21 -23.20
CA PRO A 307 9.57 0.25 -23.17
C PRO A 307 8.91 0.81 -21.89
N ASP A 308 7.88 0.14 -21.35
CA ASP A 308 7.20 0.56 -20.12
C ASP A 308 8.13 0.54 -18.89
N ILE A 309 8.98 -0.49 -18.79
CA ILE A 309 9.98 -0.61 -17.72
C ILE A 309 11.07 0.43 -17.87
N GLN A 310 11.54 0.65 -19.10
CA GLN A 310 12.53 1.70 -19.39
C GLN A 310 11.97 3.08 -19.02
N GLY A 311 10.75 3.41 -19.48
CA GLY A 311 10.07 4.67 -19.17
C GLY A 311 9.83 4.86 -17.68
N PHE A 312 9.41 3.80 -16.96
CA PHE A 312 9.31 3.84 -15.51
C PHE A 312 10.65 4.19 -14.87
N PHE A 313 11.76 3.53 -15.25
CA PHE A 313 13.07 3.80 -14.66
C PHE A 313 13.71 5.12 -15.11
N ASP A 314 13.35 5.64 -16.28
CA ASP A 314 13.90 6.89 -16.81
C ASP A 314 13.33 8.14 -16.14
N GLY A 315 12.07 8.10 -15.71
CA GLY A 315 11.43 9.26 -15.09
C GLY A 315 9.99 9.06 -14.65
N GLY A 316 9.24 8.14 -15.26
CA GLY A 316 7.80 8.00 -14.97
C GLY A 316 7.48 7.64 -13.52
N TRP A 317 8.42 7.00 -12.79
CA TRP A 317 8.26 6.80 -11.35
C TRP A 317 8.25 8.12 -10.56
N PHE A 318 9.03 9.11 -11.00
CA PHE A 318 9.23 10.37 -10.32
C PHE A 318 8.02 11.28 -10.51
N GLU A 319 7.50 11.40 -11.74
CA GLU A 319 6.24 12.10 -12.02
C GLU A 319 5.09 11.55 -11.16
N ARG A 320 4.95 10.22 -11.10
CA ARG A 320 3.95 9.56 -10.24
C ARG A 320 4.16 9.86 -8.77
N PHE A 321 5.41 9.80 -8.29
CA PHE A 321 5.72 10.14 -6.91
C PHE A 321 5.34 11.59 -6.57
N ILE A 322 5.72 12.54 -7.40
CA ILE A 322 5.39 13.96 -7.23
C ILE A 322 3.87 14.13 -7.22
N TYR A 323 3.16 13.61 -8.24
CA TYR A 323 1.70 13.67 -8.33
C TYR A 323 1.01 13.24 -7.02
N TYR A 324 1.34 12.07 -6.48
CA TYR A 324 0.69 11.57 -5.26
C TYR A 324 1.00 12.41 -4.03
N LYS A 325 2.22 12.94 -3.92
CA LYS A 325 2.58 13.82 -2.81
C LYS A 325 1.85 15.16 -2.89
N VAL A 326 1.61 15.67 -4.09
CA VAL A 326 0.84 16.90 -4.32
C VAL A 326 -0.63 16.70 -3.97
N VAL A 327 -1.24 15.62 -4.46
CA VAL A 327 -2.62 15.25 -4.14
C VAL A 327 -2.81 15.05 -2.63
N GLU A 328 -1.90 14.33 -1.97
CA GLU A 328 -1.91 14.15 -0.52
C GLU A 328 -1.84 15.50 0.22
N LEU A 329 -1.02 16.43 -0.25
CA LEU A 329 -0.94 17.78 0.31
C LEU A 329 -2.26 18.53 0.12
N PHE A 330 -2.84 18.52 -1.08
CA PHE A 330 -4.10 19.23 -1.36
C PHE A 330 -5.26 18.71 -0.51
N ASP A 331 -5.40 17.39 -0.40
CA ASP A 331 -6.38 16.75 0.46
C ASP A 331 -6.19 17.18 1.92
N SER A 332 -4.95 17.16 2.43
CA SER A 332 -4.66 17.55 3.82
C SER A 332 -4.99 19.03 4.12
N GLU A 333 -4.70 19.90 3.15
CA GLU A 333 -4.98 21.34 3.20
C GLU A 333 -6.45 21.69 2.93
N GLY A 334 -7.25 20.70 2.50
CA GLY A 334 -8.66 20.83 2.17
C GLY A 334 -8.92 21.86 1.07
N VAL A 335 -8.08 21.88 0.04
CA VAL A 335 -8.26 22.77 -1.11
C VAL A 335 -8.99 22.06 -2.23
N ASP A 336 -9.82 22.81 -2.95
CA ASP A 336 -10.43 22.29 -4.17
C ASP A 336 -9.38 22.24 -5.27
N TYR A 337 -9.32 21.13 -6.00
CA TYR A 337 -8.42 21.02 -7.13
C TYR A 337 -8.99 20.13 -8.23
N GLN A 338 -8.56 20.42 -9.45
CA GLN A 338 -8.73 19.60 -10.63
C GLN A 338 -7.36 19.39 -11.29
N TYR A 339 -7.20 18.34 -12.09
CA TYR A 339 -5.90 18.04 -12.69
C TYR A 339 -5.98 17.30 -14.02
N LEU A 340 -4.91 17.42 -14.79
CA LEU A 340 -4.53 16.51 -15.87
C LEU A 340 -3.11 16.03 -15.65
N ARG A 341 -2.88 14.75 -15.92
CA ARG A 341 -1.55 14.13 -15.94
C ARG A 341 -1.11 13.93 -17.38
N ASN A 342 0.14 14.21 -17.68
CA ASN A 342 0.75 14.07 -19.00
C ASN A 342 -0.12 14.65 -20.15
N PRO A 343 -0.77 15.83 -20.02
CA PRO A 343 -1.56 16.36 -21.12
C PRO A 343 -0.66 16.76 -22.29
N LYS A 344 -1.04 16.30 -23.48
CA LYS A 344 -0.50 16.75 -24.76
C LYS A 344 -1.32 17.92 -25.23
N ILE A 345 -0.68 19.08 -25.32
CA ILE A 345 -1.31 20.34 -25.66
C ILE A 345 -0.79 20.88 -26.99
N ALA A 346 -1.68 21.54 -27.72
CA ALA A 346 -1.37 22.24 -28.96
C ALA A 346 -1.66 23.74 -28.79
N TYR A 347 -0.64 24.57 -28.92
CA TYR A 347 -0.80 26.04 -28.95
C TYR A 347 -1.24 26.57 -30.34
N GLY A 348 -1.59 25.65 -31.25
CA GLY A 348 -1.89 25.85 -32.68
C GLY A 348 -1.54 24.58 -33.48
N GLU A 349 -1.82 24.54 -34.78
CA GLU A 349 -1.79 23.32 -35.61
C GLU A 349 -0.47 22.51 -35.66
N LYS A 350 0.67 23.06 -35.21
CA LYS A 350 1.99 22.43 -35.35
C LYS A 350 2.90 22.53 -34.12
N ASP A 351 2.37 23.01 -33.00
CA ASP A 351 3.16 23.25 -31.79
C ASP A 351 2.65 22.39 -30.65
N LEU A 352 3.01 21.11 -30.73
CA LEU A 352 2.65 20.07 -29.77
C LEU A 352 3.67 20.02 -28.65
N SER A 353 3.19 19.95 -27.42
CA SER A 353 4.02 19.83 -26.23
C SER A 353 3.33 18.94 -25.21
N GLU A 354 4.11 18.19 -24.45
CA GLU A 354 3.62 17.42 -23.31
C GLU A 354 4.00 18.17 -22.03
N LEU A 355 3.08 18.22 -21.08
CA LEU A 355 3.33 18.73 -19.73
C LEU A 355 3.25 17.55 -18.76
N ASP A 356 4.04 17.53 -17.69
CA ASP A 356 3.95 16.40 -16.75
C ASP A 356 2.68 16.45 -15.89
N LEU A 357 2.46 17.53 -15.15
CA LEU A 357 1.33 17.66 -14.23
C LEU A 357 0.75 19.08 -14.28
N PHE A 358 -0.54 19.18 -14.60
CA PHE A 358 -1.27 20.45 -14.58
C PHE A 358 -2.43 20.38 -13.61
N PHE A 359 -2.53 21.37 -12.72
CA PHE A 359 -3.60 21.49 -11.74
C PHE A 359 -4.32 22.82 -11.88
N LEU A 360 -5.62 22.82 -11.59
CA LEU A 360 -6.36 24.01 -11.19
C LEU A 360 -6.62 23.91 -9.69
N VAL A 361 -5.94 24.72 -8.88
CA VAL A 361 -6.10 24.74 -7.42
C VAL A 361 -6.92 25.96 -7.03
N ASN A 362 -8.12 25.73 -6.50
CA ASN A 362 -9.14 26.77 -6.33
C ASN A 362 -9.31 27.63 -7.61
N GLY A 363 -9.29 26.98 -8.79
CA GLY A 363 -9.39 27.67 -10.09
C GLY A 363 -8.14 28.42 -10.56
N GLN A 364 -7.03 28.40 -9.80
CA GLN A 364 -5.75 28.98 -10.23
C GLN A 364 -4.83 27.90 -10.82
N PRO A 365 -4.18 28.16 -11.97
CA PRO A 365 -3.32 27.17 -12.60
C PRO A 365 -2.05 26.94 -11.79
N LEU A 366 -1.64 25.69 -11.69
CA LEU A 366 -0.36 25.25 -11.14
C LEU A 366 0.22 24.20 -12.10
N LEU A 367 1.36 24.52 -12.69
CA LEU A 367 2.10 23.62 -13.56
C LEU A 367 3.31 23.07 -12.81
N ILE A 368 3.48 21.75 -12.84
CA ILE A 368 4.62 21.06 -12.25
C ILE A 368 5.25 20.17 -13.31
N GLU A 369 6.55 20.34 -13.50
CA GLU A 369 7.38 19.56 -14.42
C GLU A 369 8.46 18.81 -13.62
N CYS A 370 8.70 17.56 -13.95
CA CYS A 370 9.49 16.61 -13.18
C CYS A 370 10.69 16.13 -14.01
N LYS A 371 11.91 16.40 -13.53
CA LYS A 371 13.14 15.95 -14.19
C LYS A 371 13.93 14.97 -13.34
N ALA A 372 13.93 13.69 -13.73
CA ALA A 372 14.68 12.64 -13.05
C ALA A 372 16.15 12.48 -13.52
N GLY A 373 16.62 13.30 -14.47
CA GLY A 373 17.94 13.21 -15.11
C GLY A 373 18.88 14.36 -14.76
N GLN A 374 20.19 14.14 -14.93
CA GLN A 374 21.23 15.15 -14.63
C GLN A 374 21.35 16.27 -15.68
N HIS A 375 20.79 16.06 -16.88
CA HIS A 375 20.78 17.05 -17.95
C HIS A 375 19.41 17.73 -17.99
N TYR A 376 19.27 18.81 -17.23
CA TYR A 376 18.01 19.56 -17.09
C TYR A 376 18.09 21.00 -17.64
N HIS A 377 19.25 21.42 -18.15
CA HIS A 377 19.48 22.80 -18.61
C HIS A 377 18.66 23.18 -19.84
N ASP A 378 18.48 22.26 -20.80
CA ASP A 378 17.64 22.53 -21.97
C ASP A 378 16.15 22.46 -21.62
N ASP A 379 15.80 21.64 -20.63
CA ASP A 379 14.41 21.43 -20.22
C ASP A 379 13.87 22.59 -19.40
N ILE A 380 14.71 23.23 -18.58
CA ILE A 380 14.29 24.39 -17.78
C ILE A 380 13.95 25.60 -18.67
N GLU A 381 14.65 25.77 -19.79
CA GLU A 381 14.32 26.79 -20.79
C GLU A 381 12.96 26.53 -21.43
N LYS A 382 12.74 25.28 -21.91
CA LYS A 382 11.46 24.85 -22.48
C LYS A 382 10.32 25.03 -21.49
N PHE A 383 10.53 24.62 -20.24
CA PHE A 383 9.55 24.77 -19.18
C PHE A 383 9.22 26.24 -18.90
N ASN A 384 10.22 27.12 -18.82
CA ASN A 384 9.97 28.56 -18.68
C ASN A 384 9.18 29.13 -19.86
N ASN A 385 9.45 28.67 -21.08
CA ASN A 385 8.70 29.07 -22.25
C ASN A 385 7.24 28.62 -22.16
N HIS A 386 6.96 27.39 -21.70
CA HIS A 386 5.59 26.94 -21.42
C HIS A 386 4.91 27.80 -20.37
N ALA A 387 5.58 28.05 -19.23
CA ALA A 387 5.03 28.90 -18.17
C ALA A 387 4.64 30.29 -18.67
N LYS A 388 5.49 30.92 -19.51
CA LYS A 388 5.19 32.22 -20.14
C LYS A 388 4.00 32.15 -21.09
N ARG A 389 3.94 31.15 -21.96
CA ARG A 389 2.84 30.98 -22.93
C ARG A 389 1.51 30.74 -22.24
N LEU A 390 1.52 29.99 -21.14
CA LEU A 390 0.37 29.75 -20.28
C LEU A 390 0.03 30.94 -19.37
N SER A 391 0.85 32.00 -19.40
CA SER A 391 0.72 33.20 -18.56
C SER A 391 0.70 32.88 -17.06
N LEU A 392 1.55 31.93 -16.64
CA LEU A 392 1.65 31.52 -15.24
C LEU A 392 2.50 32.49 -14.44
N ALA A 393 2.09 32.76 -13.20
CA ALA A 393 2.97 33.44 -12.25
C ALA A 393 4.14 32.52 -11.86
N PRO A 394 5.34 33.06 -11.54
CA PRO A 394 6.52 32.24 -11.21
C PRO A 394 6.30 31.21 -10.08
N GLN A 395 5.47 31.57 -9.09
CA GLN A 395 5.11 30.68 -7.98
C GLN A 395 4.17 29.52 -8.38
N ASN A 396 3.54 29.63 -9.55
CA ASN A 396 2.62 28.64 -10.11
C ASN A 396 3.28 27.75 -11.18
N ALA A 397 4.57 27.95 -11.45
CA ALA A 397 5.35 27.13 -12.38
C ALA A 397 6.53 26.53 -11.60
N ILE A 398 6.44 25.23 -11.29
CA ILE A 398 7.39 24.53 -10.43
C ILE A 398 8.13 23.45 -11.23
N PHE A 399 9.43 23.62 -11.39
CA PHE A 399 10.33 22.68 -12.05
C PHE A 399 11.05 21.85 -10.99
N VAL A 400 10.62 20.60 -10.79
CA VAL A 400 11.16 19.69 -9.78
C VAL A 400 12.26 18.83 -10.40
N VAL A 401 13.49 19.02 -9.95
CA VAL A 401 14.67 18.31 -10.46
C VAL A 401 15.18 17.34 -9.40
N LEU A 402 15.22 16.06 -9.75
CA LEU A 402 15.76 15.03 -8.88
C LEU A 402 17.27 15.24 -8.68
N ASP A 403 17.70 15.24 -7.42
CA ASP A 403 19.11 15.41 -7.01
C ASP A 403 19.76 16.75 -7.37
N ILE A 404 18.99 17.80 -7.65
CA ILE A 404 19.55 19.15 -7.72
C ILE A 404 19.98 19.61 -6.32
N GLU A 405 21.11 20.31 -6.22
CA GLU A 405 21.55 20.93 -4.97
C GLU A 405 20.73 22.20 -4.70
N GLU A 406 20.44 22.49 -3.44
CA GLU A 406 19.61 23.63 -3.03
C GLU A 406 20.15 24.97 -3.58
N ALA A 407 21.45 25.21 -3.45
CA ALA A 407 22.09 26.42 -3.97
C ALA A 407 21.95 26.56 -5.50
N GLU A 408 22.02 25.44 -6.24
CA GLU A 408 21.84 25.42 -7.68
C GLU A 408 20.36 25.66 -8.04
N ALA A 409 19.42 25.06 -7.30
CA ALA A 409 17.99 25.31 -7.47
C ALA A 409 17.64 26.79 -7.26
N ASP A 410 18.22 27.45 -6.26
CA ASP A 410 18.02 28.88 -5.99
C ASP A 410 18.54 29.76 -7.13
N ILE A 411 19.77 29.48 -7.61
CA ILE A 411 20.36 30.19 -8.76
C ILE A 411 19.45 30.07 -9.99
N ARG A 412 18.95 28.87 -10.27
CA ARG A 412 18.08 28.61 -11.42
C ARG A 412 16.71 29.27 -11.26
N THR A 413 16.17 29.27 -10.04
CA THR A 413 14.92 29.96 -9.70
C THR A 413 15.00 31.45 -10.05
N HIS A 414 16.08 32.10 -9.62
CA HIS A 414 16.31 33.53 -9.92
C HIS A 414 16.57 33.79 -11.40
N HIS A 415 17.38 32.95 -12.05
CA HIS A 415 17.76 33.16 -13.45
C HIS A 415 16.57 33.00 -14.41
N TRP A 416 15.75 31.98 -14.19
CA TRP A 416 14.67 31.63 -15.11
C TRP A 416 13.32 32.27 -14.73
N ASN A 417 13.21 32.85 -13.54
CA ASN A 417 11.97 33.42 -12.99
C ASN A 417 10.81 32.42 -12.95
N ILE A 418 11.13 31.22 -12.47
CA ILE A 418 10.24 30.09 -12.20
C ILE A 418 10.70 29.44 -10.90
N THR A 419 9.87 28.65 -10.24
CA THR A 419 10.31 27.95 -9.03
C THR A 419 11.06 26.68 -9.40
N VAL A 420 12.29 26.50 -8.91
CA VAL A 420 13.05 25.25 -9.06
C VAL A 420 13.19 24.58 -7.70
N ALA A 421 12.91 23.28 -7.65
CA ALA A 421 12.85 22.52 -6.41
C ALA A 421 13.52 21.15 -6.57
N ASP A 422 13.89 20.53 -5.45
CA ASP A 422 14.33 19.14 -5.40
C ASP A 422 13.19 18.22 -4.92
N GLN A 423 13.46 16.92 -4.89
CA GLN A 423 12.51 15.91 -4.41
C GLN A 423 12.14 16.03 -2.91
N ASN A 424 12.84 16.85 -2.13
CA ASN A 424 12.64 16.99 -0.69
C ASN A 424 11.88 18.28 -0.33
N ASN A 425 12.01 19.34 -1.14
CA ASN A 425 11.49 20.67 -0.82
C ASN A 425 10.33 21.14 -1.72
N PHE A 426 10.00 20.44 -2.81
CA PHE A 426 8.93 20.85 -3.73
C PHE A 426 7.57 21.08 -3.05
N LEU A 427 7.21 20.28 -2.04
CA LEU A 427 5.96 20.46 -1.28
C LEU A 427 5.91 21.79 -0.52
N VAL A 428 7.06 22.32 -0.09
CA VAL A 428 7.13 23.63 0.58
C VAL A 428 6.72 24.73 -0.38
N TYR A 429 7.21 24.66 -1.62
CA TYR A 429 6.87 25.63 -2.67
C TYR A 429 5.41 25.52 -3.10
N ILE A 430 4.89 24.31 -3.25
CA ILE A 430 3.47 24.09 -3.56
C ILE A 430 2.59 24.64 -2.43
N LYS A 431 2.91 24.36 -1.16
CA LYS A 431 2.16 24.90 -0.01
C LYS A 431 2.17 26.44 0.01
N ARG A 432 3.26 27.09 -0.42
CA ARG A 432 3.32 28.55 -0.59
C ARG A 432 2.40 29.02 -1.72
N ALA A 433 2.42 28.36 -2.87
CA ALA A 433 1.55 28.68 -4.02
C ALA A 433 0.06 28.61 -3.64
N ILE A 434 -0.35 27.52 -2.96
CA ILE A 434 -1.73 27.35 -2.47
C ILE A 434 -2.13 28.47 -1.51
N LYS A 435 -1.26 28.85 -0.56
CA LYS A 435 -1.55 29.91 0.41
C LYS A 435 -1.81 31.23 -0.28
N ILE A 436 -1.02 31.58 -1.30
CA ILE A 436 -1.22 32.79 -2.10
C ILE A 436 -2.60 32.75 -2.76
N HIS A 437 -3.02 31.61 -3.33
CA HIS A 437 -4.34 31.48 -3.94
C HIS A 437 -5.48 31.67 -2.92
N LYS A 438 -5.34 31.12 -1.71
CA LYS A 438 -6.30 31.34 -0.61
C LYS A 438 -6.42 32.84 -0.27
N TYR A 439 -5.30 33.55 -0.17
CA TYR A 439 -5.32 34.99 0.12
C TYR A 439 -5.95 35.80 -1.02
N SER A 440 -5.59 35.53 -2.28
CA SER A 440 -6.14 36.23 -3.44
C SER A 440 -7.66 36.10 -3.56
N GLN A 441 -8.23 34.95 -3.17
CA GLN A 441 -9.68 34.75 -3.12
C GLN A 441 -10.34 35.47 -1.95
N SER A 442 -9.71 35.50 -0.77
CA SER A 442 -10.23 36.24 0.39
C SER A 442 -10.13 37.77 0.25
N SER A 443 -9.18 38.29 -0.53
CA SER A 443 -9.02 39.73 -0.78
C SER A 443 -10.02 40.31 -1.79
N ILE A 444 -10.80 39.47 -2.48
CA ILE A 444 -11.91 39.93 -3.32
C ILE A 444 -13.21 40.08 -2.50
N ASP A 445 -13.26 39.55 -1.26
CA ASP A 445 -14.51 39.46 -0.49
C ASP A 445 -14.54 40.22 0.85
N TYR A 446 -13.51 40.99 1.22
CA TYR A 446 -13.56 41.83 2.43
C TYR A 446 -12.89 43.21 2.26
N LYS A 447 -13.73 44.23 2.04
CA LYS A 447 -13.56 45.50 2.76
C LYS A 447 -14.16 45.30 4.16
N ASN A 448 -13.42 45.73 5.19
CA ASN A 448 -13.64 45.53 6.65
C ASN A 448 -13.17 44.13 7.07
N ASP A 449 -12.11 43.94 7.85
CA ASP A 449 -11.81 44.52 9.15
C ASP A 449 -10.32 44.35 9.52
N ASN A 450 -9.92 45.06 10.57
CA ASN A 450 -8.54 45.35 10.98
C ASN A 450 -7.62 44.13 11.22
N ILE A 451 -6.36 44.38 10.89
CA ILE A 451 -5.15 43.62 11.19
C ILE A 451 -4.90 43.66 12.71
N ASP A 452 -4.61 42.51 13.31
CA ASP A 452 -3.71 42.43 14.46
C ASP A 452 -2.75 41.25 14.24
N ASP A 453 -1.49 41.62 14.05
CA ASP A 453 -0.30 40.78 14.20
C ASP A 453 -0.17 40.38 15.68
N ASP A 454 0.06 39.10 15.99
CA ASP A 454 1.12 38.81 16.96
C ASP A 454 1.65 37.37 16.95
N PHE A 455 2.95 37.31 17.23
CA PHE A 455 3.89 36.21 17.08
C PHE A 455 4.20 35.58 18.47
N PHE A 456 4.43 34.26 18.51
CA PHE A 456 5.09 33.41 19.53
C PHE A 456 5.30 33.83 21.02
N SER A 457 4.95 32.93 21.95
CA SER A 457 5.73 32.56 23.18
C SER A 457 5.00 31.42 23.94
N GLU A 458 5.62 30.23 24.11
CA GLU A 458 6.46 29.71 25.21
C GLU A 458 5.73 28.87 26.28
N GLU A 459 6.51 27.97 26.89
CA GLU A 459 6.21 26.74 27.64
C GLU A 459 5.61 26.95 29.05
N GLU A 460 4.92 25.92 29.60
CA GLU A 460 5.41 25.11 30.74
C GLU A 460 4.36 24.21 31.47
N ASN A 461 4.81 22.98 31.78
CA ASN A 461 4.64 22.18 33.01
C ASN A 461 3.29 21.57 33.50
N ARG A 462 3.19 20.21 33.57
CA ARG A 462 3.39 19.37 34.80
C ARG A 462 3.09 17.84 34.66
N LYS A 463 4.08 17.05 35.09
CA LYS A 463 4.23 15.72 35.77
C LYS A 463 3.15 14.58 35.79
N VAL A 464 3.56 13.45 35.16
CA VAL A 464 3.73 12.02 35.59
C VAL A 464 2.59 11.20 36.25
N THR A 465 2.16 10.08 35.61
CA THR A 465 2.42 8.67 36.05
C THR A 465 1.92 7.54 35.11
N VAL A 466 2.84 6.60 34.84
CA VAL A 466 2.71 5.14 34.56
C VAL A 466 2.33 4.65 33.14
N SER A 467 3.39 4.22 32.42
CA SER A 467 3.47 3.18 31.37
C SER A 467 2.66 3.39 30.08
N ASP A 468 3.05 4.39 29.28
CA ASP A 468 2.53 4.66 27.92
C ASP A 468 3.64 4.65 26.83
N ASP A 469 4.84 4.14 27.19
CA ASP A 469 6.10 4.31 26.44
C ASP A 469 6.08 3.79 24.99
N SER A 470 5.18 2.88 24.60
CA SER A 470 5.12 2.40 23.21
C SER A 470 4.28 3.29 22.27
N LEU A 471 3.30 4.01 22.80
CA LEU A 471 2.32 4.79 22.03
C LEU A 471 2.82 6.20 21.75
N GLU A 472 3.39 6.83 22.77
CA GLU A 472 4.07 8.11 22.59
C GLU A 472 5.23 7.96 21.60
N THR A 473 5.93 6.82 21.61
CA THR A 473 6.96 6.49 20.62
C THR A 473 6.40 6.36 19.19
N PHE A 474 5.19 5.82 18.98
CA PHE A 474 4.56 5.73 17.66
C PHE A 474 4.20 7.10 17.09
N PHE A 475 3.53 7.91 17.89
CA PHE A 475 3.09 9.26 17.50
C PHE A 475 4.29 10.19 17.31
N ARG A 476 5.31 10.13 18.19
CA ARG A 476 6.60 10.82 18.00
C ARG A 476 7.34 10.35 16.74
N LYS A 477 7.37 9.03 16.45
CA LYS A 477 8.05 8.46 15.27
C LYS A 477 7.38 8.84 13.94
N ASN A 478 6.07 9.12 13.96
CA ASN A 478 5.32 9.66 12.82
C ASN A 478 5.11 11.18 12.91
N ARG A 479 5.85 11.88 13.78
CA ARG A 479 5.80 13.35 14.00
C ARG A 479 4.44 13.92 14.45
N LEU A 480 3.50 13.06 14.83
CA LEU A 480 2.19 13.40 15.36
C LEU A 480 2.28 13.69 16.86
N ASN A 481 2.74 14.87 17.28
CA ASN A 481 2.84 15.23 18.70
C ASN A 481 1.46 15.58 19.30
N LEU A 482 0.64 14.55 19.54
CA LEU A 482 -0.69 14.64 20.13
C LEU A 482 -0.69 14.09 21.56
N THR A 483 -1.28 14.84 22.49
CA THR A 483 -1.47 14.37 23.87
C THR A 483 -2.47 13.20 23.90
N PRO A 484 -2.35 12.26 24.85
CA PRO A 484 -3.27 11.13 24.99
C PRO A 484 -4.76 11.53 25.02
N GLU A 485 -5.07 12.67 25.65
CA GLU A 485 -6.41 13.23 25.75
C GLU A 485 -6.92 13.67 24.39
N SER A 486 -6.10 14.39 23.62
CA SER A 486 -6.44 14.86 22.28
C SER A 486 -6.66 13.71 21.30
N ARG A 487 -5.87 12.64 21.41
CA ARG A 487 -6.03 11.43 20.59
C ARG A 487 -7.36 10.74 20.89
N SER A 488 -7.65 10.55 22.17
CA SER A 488 -8.90 9.93 22.63
C SER A 488 -10.11 10.73 22.17
N ALA A 489 -10.03 12.07 22.19
CA ALA A 489 -11.08 12.94 21.68
C ALA A 489 -11.33 12.74 20.18
N VAL A 490 -10.27 12.72 19.34
CA VAL A 490 -10.40 12.44 17.90
C VAL A 490 -11.04 11.08 17.65
N PHE A 491 -10.58 10.03 18.33
CA PHE A 491 -11.09 8.67 18.12
C PHE A 491 -12.55 8.54 18.55
N ASN A 492 -12.93 9.10 19.70
CA ASN A 492 -14.31 9.03 20.18
C ASN A 492 -15.25 9.79 19.24
N LYS A 493 -14.86 10.95 18.72
CA LYS A 493 -15.68 11.68 17.74
C LYS A 493 -15.77 10.95 16.40
N LEU A 494 -14.68 10.34 15.95
CA LEU A 494 -14.66 9.53 14.73
C LEU A 494 -15.57 8.30 14.83
N ILE A 495 -15.48 7.57 15.94
CA ILE A 495 -16.36 6.43 16.22
C ILE A 495 -17.81 6.88 16.18
N LYS A 496 -18.13 7.93 16.94
CA LYS A 496 -19.48 8.46 17.01
C LYS A 496 -20.01 8.90 15.64
N LEU A 497 -19.19 9.59 14.83
CA LEU A 497 -19.57 10.04 13.49
C LEU A 497 -19.95 8.87 12.57
N ILE A 498 -19.22 7.76 12.67
CA ILE A 498 -19.43 6.57 11.84
C ILE A 498 -20.58 5.70 12.39
N GLU A 499 -20.75 5.65 13.72
CA GLU A 499 -21.87 4.91 14.35
C GLU A 499 -23.22 5.61 14.17
N ASP A 500 -23.25 6.96 14.21
CA ASP A 500 -24.48 7.75 14.13
C ASP A 500 -24.97 7.96 12.68
N SER A 501 -24.28 7.38 11.68
CA SER A 501 -24.61 7.60 10.26
C SER A 501 -24.89 6.31 9.51
N ASP A 502 -26.02 6.29 8.81
CA ASP A 502 -26.39 5.21 7.88
C ASP A 502 -25.81 5.41 6.47
N LYS A 503 -25.04 6.49 6.23
CA LYS A 503 -24.49 6.83 4.92
C LYS A 503 -22.96 6.69 4.90
N PRO A 504 -22.36 6.23 3.79
CA PRO A 504 -20.92 6.21 3.66
C PRO A 504 -20.36 7.63 3.53
N PHE A 505 -19.14 7.83 4.02
CA PHE A 505 -18.47 9.12 3.96
C PHE A 505 -17.26 9.09 3.02
N SER A 506 -16.99 10.18 2.32
CA SER A 506 -15.65 10.37 1.77
C SER A 506 -14.66 10.67 2.90
N PHE A 507 -13.38 10.45 2.65
CA PHE A 507 -12.35 10.80 3.62
C PHE A 507 -12.34 12.31 3.94
N ASN A 508 -12.69 13.14 2.96
CA ASN A 508 -12.80 14.60 3.11
C ASN A 508 -13.98 14.99 4.00
N ASP A 509 -15.12 14.29 3.89
CA ASP A 509 -16.29 14.53 4.75
C ASP A 509 -15.99 14.20 6.21
N ILE A 510 -15.33 13.06 6.46
CA ILE A 510 -14.89 12.69 7.82
C ILE A 510 -13.93 13.74 8.36
N THR A 511 -12.92 14.11 7.57
CA THR A 511 -11.90 15.08 7.99
C THR A 511 -12.52 16.43 8.32
N LYS A 512 -13.46 16.89 7.49
CA LYS A 512 -14.20 18.14 7.70
C LYS A 512 -15.08 18.06 8.95
N ALA A 513 -15.88 17.01 9.11
CA ALA A 513 -16.78 16.83 10.24
C ALA A 513 -16.02 16.77 11.58
N ILE A 514 -14.92 16.02 11.64
CA ILE A 514 -14.09 15.94 12.84
C ILE A 514 -13.42 17.28 13.11
N ARG A 515 -12.86 17.93 12.10
CA ARG A 515 -12.23 19.26 12.24
C ARG A 515 -13.22 20.30 12.77
N ASP A 516 -14.43 20.35 12.23
CA ASP A 516 -15.45 21.31 12.64
C ASP A 516 -15.96 21.01 14.05
N SER A 517 -16.12 19.74 14.41
CA SER A 517 -16.48 19.34 15.77
C SER A 517 -15.37 19.65 16.79
N MET A 518 -14.10 19.64 16.38
CA MET A 518 -12.95 19.85 17.27
C MET A 518 -12.58 21.31 17.47
N LYS A 519 -13.11 22.24 16.65
CA LYS A 519 -12.90 23.70 16.81
C LYS A 519 -13.30 24.25 18.19
N LYS A 520 -14.18 23.57 18.92
CA LYS A 520 -14.76 24.07 20.19
C LYS A 520 -14.15 23.46 21.47
N ASP A 521 -13.59 22.25 21.40
CA ASP A 521 -13.36 21.43 22.60
C ASP A 521 -11.88 21.20 22.94
N HIS A 522 -10.96 21.33 21.99
CA HIS A 522 -9.55 21.01 22.20
C HIS A 522 -8.65 21.91 21.35
N ASN A 523 -7.54 22.41 21.91
CA ASN A 523 -6.49 23.20 21.22
C ASN A 523 -5.73 22.37 20.15
N LEU A 524 -6.47 21.71 19.26
CA LEU A 524 -5.93 20.85 18.21
C LEU A 524 -5.97 21.56 16.87
N SER A 525 -4.80 21.74 16.26
CA SER A 525 -4.73 22.34 14.92
C SER A 525 -5.42 21.46 13.89
N ARG A 526 -5.98 22.10 12.85
CA ARG A 526 -6.63 21.44 11.71
C ARG A 526 -5.72 20.40 11.03
N GLU A 527 -4.43 20.70 10.99
CA GLU A 527 -3.36 19.86 10.43
C GLU A 527 -3.22 18.57 11.24
N LYS A 528 -3.12 18.66 12.57
CA LYS A 528 -2.99 17.48 13.46
C LYS A 528 -4.18 16.52 13.39
N VAL A 529 -5.40 17.04 13.19
CA VAL A 529 -6.60 16.21 12.98
C VAL A 529 -6.47 15.41 11.68
N SER A 530 -6.09 16.07 10.58
CA SER A 530 -5.94 15.44 9.27
C SER A 530 -4.83 14.39 9.27
N GLU A 531 -3.64 14.72 9.78
CA GLU A 531 -2.53 13.78 9.89
C GLU A 531 -2.91 12.53 10.71
N THR A 532 -3.71 12.70 11.77
CA THR A 532 -4.21 11.57 12.57
C THR A 532 -5.09 10.64 11.74
N LEU A 533 -6.05 11.19 10.99
CA LEU A 533 -6.96 10.41 10.16
C LEU A 533 -6.22 9.72 9.01
N HIS A 534 -5.25 10.40 8.38
CA HIS A 534 -4.42 9.80 7.34
C HIS A 534 -3.62 8.63 7.90
N CYS A 535 -3.07 8.78 9.11
CA CYS A 535 -2.39 7.70 9.80
C CYS A 535 -3.29 6.48 10.01
N LEU A 536 -4.54 6.68 10.44
CA LEU A 536 -5.51 5.58 10.59
C LEU A 536 -5.79 4.88 9.25
N ARG A 537 -5.89 5.63 8.15
CA ARG A 537 -6.08 5.11 6.80
C ARG A 537 -4.90 4.25 6.34
N TYR A 538 -3.66 4.73 6.49
CA TYR A 538 -2.44 3.99 6.15
C TYR A 538 -2.23 2.71 6.96
N HIS A 539 -2.94 2.57 8.08
CA HIS A 539 -2.92 1.41 8.94
C HIS A 539 -4.17 0.51 8.81
N ASP A 540 -4.84 0.59 7.67
CA ASP A 540 -5.89 -0.33 7.26
C ASP A 540 -7.04 -0.35 8.27
N LEU A 541 -7.47 0.81 8.77
CA LEU A 541 -8.56 0.90 9.74
C LEU A 541 -9.92 1.26 9.12
N PHE A 542 -9.95 2.02 8.04
CA PHE A 542 -11.19 2.31 7.31
C PHE A 542 -11.57 1.16 6.39
N ARG A 543 -12.88 0.96 6.20
CA ARG A 543 -13.44 -0.17 5.44
C ARG A 543 -14.44 0.32 4.40
N ASP A 544 -14.35 -0.25 3.21
CA ASP A 544 -15.32 -0.05 2.14
C ASP A 544 -16.57 -0.94 2.35
N ASN A 545 -17.48 -0.93 1.38
CA ASN A 545 -18.68 -1.77 1.39
C ASN A 545 -18.40 -3.28 1.30
N GLN A 546 -17.20 -3.67 0.87
CA GLN A 546 -16.73 -5.05 0.79
C GLN A 546 -15.87 -5.43 2.01
N ASN A 547 -15.81 -4.57 3.03
CA ASN A 547 -14.98 -4.75 4.23
C ASN A 547 -13.48 -4.88 3.92
N LYS A 548 -13.01 -4.28 2.81
CA LYS A 548 -11.60 -4.15 2.47
C LYS A 548 -11.02 -2.84 3.01
N PRO A 549 -9.71 -2.78 3.30
CA PRO A 549 -9.06 -1.55 3.73
C PRO A 549 -9.19 -0.44 2.68
N VAL A 550 -9.67 0.71 3.10
CA VAL A 550 -9.72 1.93 2.27
C VAL A 550 -8.35 2.61 2.32
N HIS A 551 -7.77 2.81 1.15
CA HIS A 551 -6.45 3.44 1.01
C HIS A 551 -6.51 4.75 0.25
N ASN A 552 -7.46 4.88 -0.68
CA ASN A 552 -7.67 6.10 -1.46
C ASN A 552 -8.55 7.08 -0.68
N THR A 553 -8.37 8.39 -0.90
CA THR A 553 -9.21 9.46 -0.30
C THR A 553 -10.55 9.56 -1.02
N SER A 554 -10.60 9.18 -2.30
CA SER A 554 -11.81 9.15 -3.12
C SER A 554 -12.71 7.93 -2.83
N GLU A 555 -12.17 6.88 -2.21
CA GLU A 555 -12.94 5.71 -1.81
C GLU A 555 -13.88 6.04 -0.63
N LEU A 556 -15.12 5.57 -0.75
CA LEU A 556 -16.12 5.75 0.28
C LEU A 556 -15.89 4.82 1.49
N ILE A 557 -15.98 5.39 2.68
CA ILE A 557 -15.79 4.71 3.96
C ILE A 557 -17.17 4.35 4.52
N TYR A 558 -17.41 3.05 4.63
CA TYR A 558 -18.67 2.48 5.12
C TYR A 558 -18.58 2.07 6.58
N SER A 559 -17.40 1.65 7.04
CA SER A 559 -17.23 1.23 8.42
C SER A 559 -15.77 1.31 8.87
N MET A 560 -15.52 0.95 10.12
CA MET A 560 -14.18 0.81 10.67
C MET A 560 -13.89 -0.61 11.13
N ALA A 561 -12.61 -0.99 11.06
CA ALA A 561 -12.12 -2.29 11.49
C ALA A 561 -12.34 -2.59 12.99
N SER A 562 -12.61 -1.56 13.79
CA SER A 562 -13.01 -1.67 15.19
C SER A 562 -13.82 -0.44 15.56
N LEU A 563 -14.52 -0.45 16.68
CA LEU A 563 -15.20 0.72 17.27
C LEU A 563 -14.71 0.97 18.71
N LYS A 564 -13.67 0.25 19.13
CA LYS A 564 -13.08 0.39 20.47
C LYS A 564 -11.78 1.18 20.38
N PRO A 565 -11.64 2.35 21.03
CA PRO A 565 -10.41 3.17 21.01
C PRO A 565 -9.14 2.36 21.30
N LYS A 566 -9.16 1.57 22.38
CA LYS A 566 -8.04 0.69 22.77
C LYS A 566 -7.73 -0.42 21.77
N THR A 567 -8.69 -0.80 20.93
CA THR A 567 -8.49 -1.80 19.87
C THR A 567 -7.90 -1.18 18.62
N PHE A 568 -8.18 0.10 18.33
CA PHE A 568 -7.46 0.84 17.29
C PHE A 568 -5.97 0.94 17.63
N GLU A 569 -5.66 1.34 18.87
CA GLU A 569 -4.30 1.44 19.38
C GLU A 569 -3.54 0.10 19.24
N LYS A 570 -4.17 -1.01 19.61
CA LYS A 570 -3.60 -2.36 19.46
C LYS A 570 -3.48 -2.79 18.01
N LYS A 571 -4.44 -2.47 17.14
CA LYS A 571 -4.41 -2.85 15.71
C LYS A 571 -3.32 -2.11 14.96
N VAL A 572 -3.20 -0.80 15.16
CA VAL A 572 -2.10 0.01 14.62
C VAL A 572 -0.76 -0.59 15.03
N TRP A 573 -0.58 -0.90 16.32
CA TRP A 573 0.65 -1.52 16.83
C TRP A 573 0.90 -2.93 16.28
N SER A 574 -0.14 -3.77 16.16
CA SER A 574 0.00 -5.13 15.61
C SER A 574 0.31 -5.16 14.11
N SER A 575 -0.17 -4.16 13.35
CA SER A 575 0.16 -3.98 11.94
C SER A 575 1.65 -3.66 11.74
N MET A 576 2.27 -2.98 12.73
CA MET A 576 3.70 -2.68 12.71
C MET A 576 4.56 -3.91 12.91
N ARG A 577 4.21 -4.80 13.84
CA ARG A 577 5.01 -6.01 14.13
C ARG A 577 5.02 -7.02 12.97
N LYS A 578 4.05 -6.92 12.06
CA LYS A 578 4.01 -7.68 10.81
C LYS A 578 4.81 -7.03 9.68
N LYS A 579 5.09 -5.73 9.78
CA LYS A 579 5.81 -4.92 8.78
C LYS A 579 7.29 -4.63 9.18
N SER A 580 7.66 -4.82 10.46
CA SER A 580 9.04 -4.87 10.97
C SER A 580 9.61 -6.27 10.90
#